data_AF-A0A9D0XRI7-F1
#
_entry.id   AF-A0A9D0XRI7-F1
#
_cell.length_a   1.000
_cell.length_b   1.000
_cell.length_c   1.000
_cell.angle_alpha   90.00
_cell.angle_beta   90.00
_cell.angle_gamma   90.00
#
_symmetry.space_group_name_H-M   'P 1'
#
loop_
_entity.id
_entity.type
_entity.pdbx_description
1 polymer ?
#
loop_
_entity_poly.entity_id
_entity_poly.type
_entity_poly.pdbx_seq_one_letter_code
_entity_poly.pdbx_strand_id
1 'polypeptide(L)'
;MEKPPQTTSTVAERAAETRRRSLGQSMVETAVMLPILLILIAGIVEIGALGNEYMIFHDAAREAARFGANLDPELTSKYPFDAHNPDDPFPDVRSMSPVQLQQMCQEGDTTNFYYEVACLAYQNLPLGRLDWVGNEDDIVITVVGVKDGRIVQRWPLPAHKNPLDRAYHFMGADDGDANPTCTITNTENCRCWSFFGVRHSEFDNETLNQRLLEEAPATAYVIVEIFHAVPQFTGLFTIGDVIPDPIPTRPYAIFPVSAAEPK
;
A
#
# COMPACT_ATOMS: atom_id res chain seq x y z
N MET A 1 -61.77 58.46 -11.18
CA MET A 1 -60.68 57.47 -11.05
C MET A 1 -61.31 56.21 -10.45
N GLU A 2 -61.82 55.34 -11.31
CA GLU A 2 -62.58 54.16 -10.90
C GLU A 2 -61.62 52.97 -10.81
N LYS A 3 -61.49 52.41 -9.61
CA LYS A 3 -60.60 51.29 -9.31
C LYS A 3 -61.22 50.01 -9.89
N PRO A 4 -60.50 49.20 -10.69
CA PRO A 4 -61.07 48.02 -11.30
C PRO A 4 -61.45 46.96 -10.25
N PRO A 5 -62.45 46.11 -10.54
CA PRO A 5 -63.04 45.19 -9.58
C PRO A 5 -62.10 44.02 -9.27
N GLN A 6 -62.00 43.67 -7.98
CA GLN A 6 -61.25 42.51 -7.53
C GLN A 6 -62.09 41.25 -7.72
N THR A 7 -61.60 40.34 -8.56
CA THR A 7 -62.20 39.02 -8.82
C THR A 7 -62.12 38.15 -7.56
N THR A 8 -63.27 37.85 -6.95
CA THR A 8 -63.37 36.94 -5.79
C THR A 8 -63.33 35.49 -6.27
N SER A 9 -62.16 34.84 -6.18
CA SER A 9 -62.02 33.41 -6.51
C SER A 9 -62.85 32.55 -5.55
N THR A 10 -63.47 31.48 -6.07
CA THR A 10 -64.34 30.61 -5.28
C THR A 10 -63.53 29.74 -4.32
N VAL A 11 -64.12 29.30 -3.20
CA VAL A 11 -63.46 28.45 -2.19
C VAL A 11 -62.94 27.14 -2.81
N ALA A 12 -63.64 26.60 -3.81
CA ALA A 12 -63.24 25.39 -4.54
C ALA A 12 -61.99 25.60 -5.41
N GLU A 13 -61.85 26.75 -6.09
CA GLU A 13 -60.63 27.09 -6.85
C GLU A 13 -59.41 27.25 -5.93
N ARG A 14 -59.59 27.90 -4.77
CA ARG A 14 -58.50 28.05 -3.78
C ARG A 14 -58.06 26.69 -3.24
N ALA A 15 -59.00 25.79 -2.97
CA ALA A 15 -58.69 24.42 -2.52
C ALA A 15 -57.94 23.61 -3.60
N ALA A 16 -58.34 23.72 -4.87
CA ALA A 16 -57.68 23.03 -5.99
C ALA A 16 -56.27 23.57 -6.25
N GLU A 17 -56.06 24.89 -6.19
CA GLU A 17 -54.73 25.50 -6.35
C GLU A 17 -53.80 25.15 -5.19
N THR A 18 -54.30 25.14 -3.95
CA THR A 18 -53.54 24.72 -2.76
C THR A 18 -53.11 23.26 -2.86
N ARG A 19 -54.00 22.37 -3.33
CA ARG A 19 -53.67 20.95 -3.56
C ARG A 19 -52.58 20.80 -4.62
N ARG A 20 -52.66 21.54 -5.74
CA ARG A 20 -51.66 21.50 -6.81
C ARG A 20 -50.31 22.05 -6.36
N ARG A 21 -50.29 23.09 -5.52
CA ARG A 21 -49.06 23.61 -4.89
C ARG A 21 -48.43 22.59 -3.93
N SER A 22 -49.23 21.88 -3.13
CA SER A 22 -48.72 20.85 -2.22
C SER A 22 -48.05 19.67 -2.95
N LEU A 23 -48.61 19.27 -4.10
CA LEU A 23 -48.03 18.22 -4.94
C LEU A 23 -46.71 18.67 -5.59
N GLY A 24 -46.63 19.92 -6.07
CA GLY A 24 -45.40 20.47 -6.62
C GLY A 24 -44.27 20.62 -5.59
N GLN A 25 -44.61 21.00 -4.37
CA GLN A 25 -43.65 21.18 -3.28
C GLN A 25 -42.94 19.86 -2.89
N SER A 26 -43.70 18.76 -2.76
CA SER A 26 -43.13 17.44 -2.41
C SER A 26 -42.22 16.87 -3.52
N MET A 27 -42.54 17.15 -4.80
CA MET A 27 -41.66 16.76 -5.91
C MET A 27 -40.34 17.55 -5.91
N VAL A 28 -40.39 18.85 -5.60
CA VAL A 28 -39.18 19.69 -5.53
C VAL A 28 -38.30 19.28 -4.34
N GLU A 29 -38.89 18.98 -3.18
CA GLU A 29 -38.14 18.53 -2.01
C GLU A 29 -37.40 17.21 -2.28
N THR A 30 -38.08 16.23 -2.87
CA THR A 30 -37.45 14.96 -3.28
C THR A 30 -36.40 15.18 -4.37
N ALA A 31 -36.67 16.05 -5.35
CA ALA A 31 -35.72 16.32 -6.44
C ALA A 31 -34.42 16.97 -5.96
N VAL A 32 -34.46 17.73 -4.85
CA VAL A 32 -33.26 18.32 -4.24
C VAL A 32 -32.57 17.36 -3.28
N MET A 33 -33.32 16.56 -2.52
CA MET A 33 -32.74 15.60 -1.56
C MET A 33 -32.11 14.38 -2.24
N LEU A 34 -32.70 13.90 -3.33
CA LEU A 34 -32.23 12.72 -4.04
C LEU A 34 -30.76 12.81 -4.51
N PRO A 35 -30.31 13.87 -5.22
CA PRO A 35 -28.91 13.94 -5.64
C PRO A 35 -27.94 14.01 -4.46
N ILE A 36 -28.30 14.68 -3.36
CA ILE A 36 -27.49 14.74 -2.14
C ILE A 36 -27.36 13.34 -1.52
N LEU A 37 -28.47 12.60 -1.42
CA LEU A 37 -28.48 11.24 -0.90
C LEU A 37 -27.64 10.31 -1.78
N LEU A 38 -27.73 10.42 -3.11
CA LEU A 38 -26.95 9.61 -4.04
C LEU A 38 -25.45 9.88 -3.93
N ILE A 39 -25.03 11.14 -3.80
CA ILE A 39 -23.63 11.50 -3.57
C ILE A 39 -23.13 10.92 -2.23
N LEU A 40 -23.95 11.00 -1.17
CA LEU A 40 -23.59 10.46 0.13
C LEU A 40 -23.45 8.92 0.09
N ILE A 41 -24.38 8.23 -0.56
CA ILE A 41 -24.31 6.77 -0.74
C ILE A 41 -23.09 6.39 -1.58
N ALA A 42 -22.83 7.09 -2.69
CA ALA A 42 -21.65 6.85 -3.52
C ALA A 42 -20.37 7.04 -2.71
N GLY A 43 -20.28 8.08 -1.87
CA GLY A 43 -19.14 8.33 -1.01
C GLY A 43 -18.91 7.23 0.02
N ILE A 44 -19.98 6.74 0.65
CA ILE A 44 -19.89 5.61 1.60
C ILE A 44 -19.42 4.32 0.89
N VAL A 45 -19.94 4.04 -0.31
CA VAL A 45 -19.52 2.88 -1.10
C VAL A 45 -18.05 2.99 -1.50
N GLU A 46 -17.60 4.16 -1.95
CA GLU A 46 -16.20 4.42 -2.34
C GLU A 46 -15.25 4.21 -1.16
N ILE A 47 -15.55 4.81 0.00
CA ILE A 47 -14.75 4.65 1.22
C ILE A 47 -14.75 3.19 1.68
N GLY A 48 -15.88 2.50 1.58
CA GLY A 48 -15.98 1.08 1.91
C GLY A 48 -15.11 0.20 1.02
N ALA A 49 -15.12 0.45 -0.30
CA ALA A 49 -14.30 -0.28 -1.26
C ALA A 49 -12.79 -0.04 -1.03
N LEU A 50 -12.38 1.24 -0.90
CA LEU A 50 -11.00 1.61 -0.60
C LEU A 50 -10.53 1.03 0.73
N GLY A 51 -11.37 1.11 1.77
CA GLY A 51 -11.06 0.57 3.10
C GLY A 51 -10.89 -0.95 3.08
N ASN A 52 -11.74 -1.66 2.34
CA ASN A 52 -11.61 -3.11 2.19
C ASN A 52 -10.29 -3.51 1.51
N GLU A 53 -9.93 -2.83 0.42
CA GLU A 53 -8.64 -3.05 -0.26
C GLU A 53 -7.46 -2.73 0.65
N TYR A 54 -7.49 -1.60 1.36
CA TYR A 54 -6.44 -1.22 2.30
C TYR A 54 -6.25 -2.29 3.39
N MET A 55 -7.34 -2.85 3.94
CA MET A 55 -7.27 -3.88 4.97
C MET A 55 -6.66 -5.19 4.46
N ILE A 56 -7.00 -5.64 3.25
CA ILE A 56 -6.42 -6.85 2.64
C ILE A 56 -4.89 -6.73 2.57
N PHE A 57 -4.41 -5.61 2.05
CA PHE A 57 -2.97 -5.37 1.89
C PHE A 57 -2.28 -5.14 3.24
N HIS A 58 -2.95 -4.49 4.18
CA HIS A 58 -2.43 -4.32 5.54
C HIS A 58 -2.29 -5.66 6.28
N ASP A 59 -3.26 -6.56 6.15
CA ASP A 59 -3.20 -7.88 6.77
C ASP A 59 -2.09 -8.74 6.14
N ALA A 60 -1.91 -8.67 4.82
CA ALA A 60 -0.79 -9.32 4.13
C ALA A 60 0.58 -8.79 4.61
N ALA A 61 0.72 -7.46 4.75
CA ALA A 61 1.93 -6.83 5.29
C ALA A 61 2.22 -7.29 6.73
N ARG A 62 1.18 -7.37 7.57
CA ARG A 62 1.31 -7.82 8.95
C ARG A 62 1.75 -9.27 9.07
N GLU A 63 1.17 -10.16 8.29
CA GLU A 63 1.52 -11.58 8.33
C GLU A 63 2.96 -11.79 7.85
N ALA A 64 3.35 -11.12 6.76
CA ALA A 64 4.71 -11.12 6.24
C ALA A 64 5.73 -10.57 7.26
N ALA A 65 5.44 -9.42 7.87
CA ALA A 65 6.32 -8.82 8.87
C ALA A 65 6.44 -9.72 10.13
N ARG A 66 5.34 -10.32 10.58
CA ARG A 66 5.35 -11.26 11.70
C ARG A 66 6.18 -12.50 11.40
N PHE A 67 6.11 -13.02 10.17
CA PHE A 67 6.92 -14.14 9.75
C PHE A 67 8.40 -13.76 9.69
N GLY A 68 8.74 -12.63 9.05
CA GLY A 68 10.11 -12.12 8.97
C GLY A 68 10.74 -11.82 10.34
N ALA A 69 9.93 -11.48 11.35
CA ALA A 69 10.39 -11.32 12.73
C ALA A 69 11.03 -12.57 13.34
N ASN A 70 10.70 -13.76 12.83
CA ASN A 70 11.27 -15.03 13.30
C ASN A 70 12.53 -15.45 12.51
N LEU A 71 12.92 -14.68 11.49
CA LEU A 71 14.07 -14.97 10.63
C LEU A 71 15.23 -14.03 10.94
N ASP A 72 16.44 -14.41 10.48
CA ASP A 72 17.64 -13.57 10.61
C ASP A 72 18.07 -13.03 9.23
N PRO A 73 17.90 -11.72 8.95
CA PRO A 73 18.30 -11.10 7.68
C PRO A 73 19.82 -11.12 7.39
N GLU A 74 20.68 -11.45 8.35
CA GLU A 74 22.13 -11.62 8.16
C GLU A 74 22.49 -13.05 7.71
N LEU A 75 21.81 -14.06 8.25
CA LEU A 75 22.11 -15.46 7.98
C LEU A 75 21.39 -16.03 6.75
N THR A 76 20.15 -15.58 6.54
CA THR A 76 19.23 -16.21 5.58
C THR A 76 19.27 -15.50 4.22
N SER A 77 19.67 -14.24 4.13
CA SER A 77 19.58 -13.45 2.89
C SER A 77 20.44 -13.91 1.71
N LYS A 78 21.43 -14.80 1.89
CA LYS A 78 22.43 -15.12 0.85
C LYS A 78 22.08 -16.34 -0.01
N TYR A 79 21.23 -17.24 0.48
CA TYR A 79 20.97 -18.52 -0.17
C TYR A 79 19.67 -18.44 -0.99
N PRO A 80 19.73 -18.71 -2.32
CA PRO A 80 18.59 -18.55 -3.21
C PRO A 80 17.57 -19.69 -3.05
N PHE A 81 16.54 -19.63 -3.90
CA PHE A 81 15.55 -20.67 -4.10
C PHE A 81 16.22 -21.99 -4.51
N ASP A 82 15.77 -23.08 -3.92
CA ASP A 82 16.23 -24.45 -4.09
C ASP A 82 17.73 -24.66 -3.79
N ALA A 83 18.06 -24.89 -2.51
CA ALA A 83 19.41 -25.17 -2.02
C ALA A 83 20.07 -26.44 -2.62
N HIS A 84 19.49 -27.05 -3.66
CA HIS A 84 20.11 -28.11 -4.46
C HIS A 84 21.21 -27.59 -5.40
N ASN A 85 21.17 -26.32 -5.84
CA ASN A 85 22.20 -25.72 -6.70
C ASN A 85 22.42 -24.22 -6.44
N PRO A 86 23.60 -23.80 -5.94
CA PRO A 86 23.90 -22.39 -5.64
C PRO A 86 24.00 -21.48 -6.89
N ASP A 87 24.01 -22.06 -8.09
CA ASP A 87 24.08 -21.34 -9.37
C ASP A 87 22.70 -20.97 -9.95
N ASP A 88 21.60 -21.38 -9.32
CA ASP A 88 20.25 -21.03 -9.78
C ASP A 88 19.78 -19.73 -9.08
N PRO A 89 19.66 -18.60 -9.81
CA PRO A 89 19.19 -17.35 -9.23
C PRO A 89 17.71 -17.41 -8.91
N PHE A 90 17.26 -16.51 -8.01
CA PHE A 90 15.83 -16.27 -7.92
C PHE A 90 15.27 -15.83 -9.28
N PRO A 91 14.17 -16.46 -9.74
CA PRO A 91 13.68 -16.20 -11.08
C PRO A 91 13.09 -14.79 -11.20
N ASP A 92 13.08 -14.24 -12.41
CA ASP A 92 12.63 -12.86 -12.62
C ASP A 92 11.11 -12.76 -12.49
N VAL A 93 10.64 -12.25 -11.36
CA VAL A 93 9.20 -12.13 -11.03
C VAL A 93 8.44 -11.26 -12.01
N ARG A 94 9.12 -10.29 -12.66
CA ARG A 94 8.50 -9.42 -13.67
C ARG A 94 8.15 -10.17 -14.95
N SER A 95 8.82 -11.30 -15.20
CA SER A 95 8.59 -12.13 -16.40
C SER A 95 7.49 -13.18 -16.21
N MET A 96 6.86 -13.24 -15.05
CA MET A 96 5.87 -14.26 -14.69
C MET A 96 4.44 -13.75 -14.77
N SER A 97 3.53 -14.64 -15.15
CA SER A 97 2.10 -14.42 -14.92
C SER A 97 1.76 -14.52 -13.42
N PRO A 98 0.65 -13.92 -12.95
CA PRO A 98 0.24 -14.02 -11.55
C PRO A 98 0.11 -15.47 -11.05
N VAL A 99 -0.35 -16.39 -11.91
CA VAL A 99 -0.47 -17.82 -11.56
C VAL A 99 0.91 -18.45 -11.34
N GLN A 100 1.87 -18.17 -12.23
CA GLN A 100 3.24 -18.70 -12.09
C GLN A 100 3.94 -18.14 -10.85
N LEU A 101 3.74 -16.85 -10.57
CA LEU A 101 4.31 -16.20 -9.40
C LEU A 101 3.72 -16.77 -8.10
N GLN A 102 2.40 -16.96 -8.06
CA GLN A 102 1.72 -17.60 -6.94
C GLN A 102 2.24 -19.02 -6.71
N GLN A 103 2.37 -19.82 -7.79
CA GLN A 103 2.87 -21.17 -7.71
C GLN A 103 4.32 -21.21 -7.21
N MET A 104 5.18 -20.33 -7.73
CA MET A 104 6.57 -20.21 -7.27
C MET A 104 6.63 -19.91 -5.77
N CYS A 105 5.81 -18.98 -5.29
CA CYS A 105 5.80 -18.66 -3.88
C CYS A 105 5.28 -19.84 -3.02
N GLN A 106 4.31 -20.61 -3.52
CA GLN A 106 3.70 -21.74 -2.78
C GLN A 106 4.55 -23.00 -2.74
N GLU A 107 5.19 -23.34 -3.85
CA GLU A 107 5.95 -24.58 -4.03
C GLU A 107 7.45 -24.37 -3.85
N GLY A 108 7.83 -23.15 -3.51
CA GLY A 108 9.20 -22.72 -3.50
C GLY A 108 9.95 -22.92 -2.21
N ASP A 109 10.97 -23.77 -2.26
CA ASP A 109 11.90 -23.94 -1.16
C ASP A 109 13.02 -22.90 -1.24
N THR A 110 12.82 -21.71 -0.69
CA THR A 110 13.89 -20.71 -0.53
C THR A 110 14.24 -20.54 0.94
N THR A 111 15.51 -20.27 1.22
CA THR A 111 15.95 -19.88 2.57
C THR A 111 16.29 -18.40 2.64
N ASN A 112 15.96 -17.62 1.60
CA ASN A 112 16.24 -16.21 1.55
C ASN A 112 15.20 -15.41 2.33
N PHE A 113 15.66 -14.70 3.36
CA PHE A 113 14.85 -13.78 4.18
C PHE A 113 13.81 -13.00 3.37
N TYR A 114 14.27 -12.28 2.34
CA TYR A 114 13.43 -11.32 1.64
C TYR A 114 12.43 -12.01 0.72
N TYR A 115 12.86 -13.07 0.04
CA TYR A 115 11.96 -13.84 -0.82
C TYR A 115 10.89 -14.56 -0.01
N GLU A 116 11.22 -15.17 1.14
CA GLU A 116 10.21 -15.82 1.99
C GLU A 116 9.18 -14.81 2.51
N VAL A 117 9.63 -13.65 3.01
CA VAL A 117 8.74 -12.59 3.49
C VAL A 117 7.87 -12.02 2.36
N ALA A 118 8.44 -11.77 1.18
CA ALA A 118 7.71 -11.24 0.03
C ALA A 118 6.70 -12.25 -0.52
N CYS A 119 7.09 -13.52 -0.63
CA CYS A 119 6.19 -14.56 -1.07
C CYS A 119 5.04 -14.79 -0.09
N LEU A 120 5.29 -14.73 1.22
CA LEU A 120 4.20 -14.80 2.19
C LEU A 120 3.25 -13.59 2.07
N ALA A 121 3.78 -12.37 1.88
CA ALA A 121 2.93 -11.20 1.61
C ALA A 121 2.07 -11.44 0.36
N TYR A 122 2.69 -11.85 -0.75
CA TYR A 122 2.00 -12.07 -2.03
C TYR A 122 0.92 -13.17 -1.94
N GLN A 123 1.21 -14.27 -1.24
CA GLN A 123 0.26 -15.37 -1.04
C GLN A 123 -1.00 -14.98 -0.26
N ASN A 124 -0.89 -13.96 0.60
CA ASN A 124 -2.02 -13.44 1.37
C ASN A 124 -2.85 -12.42 0.59
N LEU A 125 -2.48 -12.11 -0.66
CA LEU A 125 -3.23 -11.24 -1.54
C LEU A 125 -4.09 -12.03 -2.54
N PRO A 126 -5.21 -11.45 -3.02
CA PRO A 126 -5.95 -12.03 -4.13
C PRO A 126 -5.07 -12.17 -5.39
N LEU A 127 -5.26 -13.25 -6.14
CA LEU A 127 -4.46 -13.54 -7.33
C LEU A 127 -4.53 -12.40 -8.36
N GLY A 128 -3.36 -11.92 -8.80
CA GLY A 128 -3.25 -10.86 -9.80
C GLY A 128 -3.68 -9.48 -9.30
N ARG A 129 -3.81 -9.30 -7.97
CA ARG A 129 -4.15 -8.00 -7.38
C ARG A 129 -2.99 -7.03 -7.35
N LEU A 130 -1.75 -7.53 -7.34
CA LEU A 130 -0.52 -6.74 -7.33
C LEU A 130 0.18 -6.89 -8.70
N ASP A 131 0.45 -5.78 -9.39
CA ASP A 131 1.00 -5.76 -10.75
C ASP A 131 2.10 -4.70 -10.94
N TRP A 132 3.23 -5.10 -11.54
CA TRP A 132 4.37 -4.23 -11.79
C TRP A 132 4.24 -3.40 -13.08
N VAL A 133 3.31 -3.73 -13.98
CA VAL A 133 3.20 -3.16 -15.34
C VAL A 133 2.95 -1.63 -15.35
N GLY A 134 2.51 -1.04 -14.23
CA GLY A 134 2.31 0.40 -14.04
C GLY A 134 3.44 1.14 -13.33
N ASN A 135 4.48 0.46 -12.83
CA ASN A 135 5.46 1.00 -11.89
C ASN A 135 4.86 1.61 -10.60
N GLU A 136 3.69 1.14 -10.17
CA GLU A 136 3.01 1.67 -8.98
C GLU A 136 3.06 0.68 -7.80
N ASP A 137 2.77 -0.60 -8.07
CA ASP A 137 2.67 -1.62 -7.05
C ASP A 137 4.02 -2.28 -6.75
N ASP A 138 4.25 -2.59 -5.49
CA ASP A 138 5.45 -3.28 -5.05
C ASP A 138 5.31 -3.81 -3.62
N ILE A 139 6.14 -4.80 -3.26
CA ILE A 139 6.33 -5.22 -1.87
C ILE A 139 7.75 -4.84 -1.49
N VAL A 140 7.87 -3.92 -0.55
CA VAL A 140 9.15 -3.38 -0.08
C VAL A 140 9.39 -3.87 1.35
N ILE A 141 10.57 -4.43 1.57
CA ILE A 141 10.98 -5.00 2.85
C ILE A 141 12.26 -4.31 3.30
N THR A 142 12.24 -3.79 4.52
CA THR A 142 13.38 -3.14 5.14
C THR A 142 13.58 -3.73 6.52
N VAL A 143 14.84 -3.92 6.92
CA VAL A 143 15.15 -4.21 8.32
C VAL A 143 16.04 -3.10 8.87
N VAL A 144 15.71 -2.59 10.05
CA VAL A 144 16.50 -1.59 10.78
C VAL A 144 16.93 -2.14 12.14
N GLY A 145 18.22 -2.05 12.43
CA GLY A 145 18.81 -2.44 13.71
C GLY A 145 18.86 -1.24 14.63
N VAL A 146 18.28 -1.36 15.82
CA VAL A 146 18.26 -0.30 16.83
C VAL A 146 19.14 -0.70 18.01
N LYS A 147 19.93 0.24 18.51
CA LYS A 147 20.77 0.10 19.70
C LYS A 147 20.91 1.46 20.38
N ASP A 148 20.71 1.54 21.68
CA ASP A 148 20.73 2.78 22.45
C ASP A 148 19.76 3.86 21.89
N GLY A 149 18.53 3.48 21.53
CA GLY A 149 17.52 4.42 21.03
C GLY A 149 17.77 5.01 19.64
N ARG A 150 18.74 4.49 18.89
CA ARG A 150 19.10 4.95 17.54
C ARG A 150 19.25 3.79 16.57
N ILE A 151 18.97 4.04 15.29
CA ILE A 151 19.29 3.11 14.21
C ILE A 151 20.80 3.07 14.04
N VAL A 152 21.37 1.87 14.10
CA VAL A 152 22.80 1.61 13.92
C VAL A 152 23.09 0.87 12.62
N GLN A 153 22.10 0.18 12.08
CA GLN A 153 22.27 -0.61 10.87
C GLN A 153 20.96 -0.71 10.09
N ARG A 154 21.07 -0.82 8.77
CA ARG A 154 19.94 -1.05 7.86
C ARG A 154 20.30 -2.13 6.86
N TRP A 155 19.37 -3.03 6.62
CA TRP A 155 19.50 -4.12 5.67
C TRP A 155 18.52 -3.95 4.49
N PRO A 156 18.82 -4.52 3.31
CA PRO A 156 19.95 -5.43 3.01
C PRO A 156 21.31 -4.74 2.86
N LEU A 157 22.38 -5.44 3.24
CA LEU A 157 23.76 -5.03 2.94
C LEU A 157 24.18 -5.52 1.55
N PRO A 158 25.20 -4.91 0.89
CA PRO A 158 25.70 -5.40 -0.40
C PRO A 158 26.14 -6.86 -0.38
N ALA A 159 26.69 -7.34 0.75
CA ALA A 159 27.11 -8.73 0.93
C ALA A 159 25.95 -9.75 1.00
N HIS A 160 24.72 -9.27 1.16
CA HIS A 160 23.52 -10.10 1.30
C HIS A 160 22.92 -10.49 -0.05
N LYS A 161 23.35 -9.84 -1.14
CA LYS A 161 22.93 -10.17 -2.50
C LYS A 161 23.69 -11.39 -3.00
N ASN A 162 22.98 -12.41 -3.51
CA ASN A 162 23.64 -13.46 -4.28
C ASN A 162 24.17 -12.84 -5.61
N PRO A 163 25.38 -13.18 -6.09
CA PRO A 163 25.91 -12.64 -7.34
C PRO A 163 24.98 -12.81 -8.56
N LEU A 164 24.11 -13.82 -8.53
CA LEU A 164 23.17 -14.12 -9.61
C LEU A 164 21.78 -13.52 -9.39
N ASP A 165 21.49 -12.98 -8.20
CA ASP A 165 20.21 -12.32 -7.92
C ASP A 165 20.04 -11.08 -8.81
N ARG A 166 18.78 -10.79 -9.14
CA ARG A 166 18.45 -9.61 -9.93
C ARG A 166 18.80 -8.35 -9.15
N ALA A 167 19.56 -7.45 -9.78
CA ALA A 167 20.05 -6.24 -9.15
C ALA A 167 18.91 -5.33 -8.63
N TYR A 168 17.76 -5.32 -9.32
CA TYR A 168 16.63 -4.46 -8.96
C TYR A 168 16.00 -4.80 -7.61
N HIS A 169 16.27 -5.98 -7.04
CA HIS A 169 15.72 -6.33 -5.74
C HIS A 169 16.40 -5.60 -4.59
N PHE A 170 17.68 -5.26 -4.73
CA PHE A 170 18.50 -4.74 -3.64
C PHE A 170 18.71 -3.23 -3.80
N MET A 171 17.71 -2.46 -3.39
CA MET A 171 17.69 -1.01 -3.54
C MET A 171 18.63 -0.32 -2.53
N GLY A 172 19.35 0.70 -2.99
CA GLY A 172 20.34 1.46 -2.20
C GLY A 172 21.64 0.70 -1.91
N ALA A 173 21.82 -0.49 -2.49
CA ALA A 173 23.10 -1.20 -2.43
C ALA A 173 24.06 -0.75 -3.54
N ASP A 174 23.55 -0.39 -4.74
CA ASP A 174 24.35 -0.04 -5.94
C ASP A 174 23.74 1.10 -6.83
N ASP A 175 22.69 1.81 -6.40
CA ASP A 175 21.78 2.53 -7.34
C ASP A 175 22.06 4.01 -7.64
N GLY A 176 23.35 4.40 -7.73
CA GLY A 176 23.75 5.81 -7.84
C GLY A 176 23.04 6.68 -8.90
N ASP A 177 22.50 6.10 -9.97
CA ASP A 177 21.86 6.84 -11.07
C ASP A 177 20.33 6.66 -11.19
N ALA A 178 19.73 5.62 -10.60
CA ALA A 178 18.30 5.30 -10.77
C ALA A 178 17.40 5.88 -9.66
N ASN A 179 17.98 6.21 -8.50
CA ASN A 179 17.26 6.82 -7.39
C ASN A 179 18.14 7.92 -6.74
N PRO A 180 17.97 9.20 -7.14
CA PRO A 180 18.87 10.29 -6.74
C PRO A 180 18.91 10.55 -5.23
N THR A 181 17.84 10.19 -4.51
CA THR A 181 17.78 10.32 -3.04
C THR A 181 18.39 9.11 -2.33
N CYS A 182 18.59 8.00 -3.06
CA CYS A 182 19.06 6.71 -2.57
C CYS A 182 20.41 6.30 -3.18
N THR A 183 21.44 7.09 -2.92
CA THR A 183 22.80 6.81 -3.39
C THR A 183 23.59 5.98 -2.38
N ILE A 184 24.71 5.38 -2.79
CA ILE A 184 25.66 4.71 -1.86
C ILE A 184 26.13 5.62 -0.70
N THR A 185 26.05 6.94 -0.88
CA THR A 185 26.38 7.95 0.12
C THR A 185 25.19 8.38 1.00
N ASN A 186 23.96 7.98 0.68
CA ASN A 186 22.72 8.37 1.37
C ASN A 186 21.77 7.18 1.61
N THR A 187 22.34 5.99 1.86
CA THR A 187 21.57 4.73 1.97
C THR A 187 20.69 4.65 3.22
N GLU A 188 20.85 5.60 4.14
CA GLU A 188 20.06 5.75 5.36
C GLU A 188 18.59 6.09 5.09
N ASN A 189 18.25 6.58 3.89
CA ASN A 189 16.92 7.08 3.58
C ASN A 189 16.00 6.10 2.84
N CYS A 190 16.55 4.98 2.36
CA CYS A 190 15.88 4.25 1.27
C CYS A 190 16.36 2.80 1.07
N ARG A 191 17.43 2.36 1.75
CA ARG A 191 17.96 1.01 1.59
C ARG A 191 16.89 -0.01 1.98
N CYS A 192 16.52 -0.83 1.02
CA CYS A 192 15.46 -1.80 1.16
C CYS A 192 15.63 -2.92 0.14
N TRP A 193 14.86 -3.96 0.33
CA TRP A 193 14.63 -4.96 -0.69
C TRP A 193 13.27 -4.71 -1.32
N SER A 194 13.15 -4.87 -2.63
CA SER A 194 11.93 -4.59 -3.40
C SER A 194 11.58 -5.79 -4.28
N PHE A 195 10.33 -6.25 -4.21
CA PHE A 195 9.89 -7.46 -4.89
C PHE A 195 9.86 -7.26 -6.40
N PHE A 196 9.25 -6.17 -6.85
CA PHE A 196 9.21 -5.82 -8.25
C PHE A 196 10.29 -4.84 -8.66
N GLY A 197 11.10 -4.30 -7.76
CA GLY A 197 12.18 -3.35 -8.07
C GLY A 197 11.69 -2.02 -8.63
N VAL A 198 10.53 -1.55 -8.18
CA VAL A 198 9.83 -0.37 -8.70
C VAL A 198 9.76 0.73 -7.66
N ARG A 199 9.46 0.37 -6.41
CA ARG A 199 9.35 1.26 -5.26
C ARG A 199 10.51 1.01 -4.30
N HIS A 200 10.69 1.96 -3.39
CA HIS A 200 11.68 1.90 -2.32
C HIS A 200 11.01 2.25 -0.99
N SER A 201 11.71 2.00 0.12
CA SER A 201 11.15 2.29 1.44
C SER A 201 10.97 3.79 1.63
N GLU A 202 9.81 4.18 2.17
CA GLU A 202 9.54 5.57 2.53
C GLU A 202 9.95 5.90 3.97
N PHE A 203 10.51 4.93 4.70
CA PHE A 203 11.03 5.15 6.05
C PHE A 203 12.51 5.52 6.02
N ASP A 204 12.80 6.81 6.19
CA ASP A 204 14.16 7.32 6.38
C ASP A 204 14.63 7.21 7.84
N ASN A 205 15.95 7.17 8.05
CA ASN A 205 16.53 7.05 9.38
C ASN A 205 16.25 8.27 10.29
N GLU A 206 16.17 9.49 9.74
CA GLU A 206 15.95 10.69 10.54
C GLU A 206 14.56 10.65 11.18
N THR A 207 13.53 10.40 10.37
CA THR A 207 12.14 10.23 10.81
C THR A 207 11.99 9.08 11.80
N LEU A 208 12.67 7.95 11.57
CA LEU A 208 12.62 6.82 12.51
C LEU A 208 13.31 7.14 13.83
N ASN A 209 14.51 7.74 13.81
CA ASN A 209 15.24 8.13 15.03
C ASN A 209 14.45 9.15 15.86
N GLN A 210 13.68 10.05 15.24
CA GLN A 210 12.80 10.98 15.95
C GLN A 210 11.61 10.29 16.65
N ARG A 211 11.24 9.08 16.22
CA ARG A 211 10.11 8.32 16.77
C ARG A 211 10.55 7.21 17.74
N LEU A 212 11.84 6.85 17.73
CA LEU A 212 12.39 5.87 18.65
C LEU A 212 12.46 6.45 20.07
N LEU A 213 12.13 5.62 21.05
CA LEU A 213 12.33 5.95 22.46
C LEU A 213 13.81 5.74 22.82
N GLU A 214 14.36 6.60 23.67
CA GLU A 214 15.75 6.48 24.15
C GLU A 214 16.03 5.11 24.81
N GLU A 215 15.01 4.53 25.47
CA GLU A 215 15.09 3.22 26.13
C GLU A 215 14.73 2.04 25.21
N ALA A 216 14.64 2.25 23.88
CA ALA A 216 14.33 1.17 22.96
C ALA A 216 15.37 0.04 23.09
N PRO A 217 14.93 -1.23 23.23
CA PRO A 217 15.84 -2.35 23.40
C PRO A 217 16.74 -2.51 22.16
N ALA A 218 17.93 -3.08 22.37
CA ALA A 218 18.79 -3.48 21.28
C ALA A 218 18.14 -4.66 20.52
N THR A 219 17.60 -4.38 19.34
CA THR A 219 16.90 -5.36 18.49
C THR A 219 16.80 -4.81 17.07
N ALA A 220 16.57 -5.67 16.09
CA ALA A 220 16.11 -5.22 14.78
C ALA A 220 14.59 -5.12 14.71
N TYR A 221 14.11 -4.39 13.70
CA TYR A 221 12.71 -4.30 13.31
C TYR A 221 12.59 -4.54 11.81
N VAL A 222 11.74 -5.48 11.42
CA VAL A 222 11.34 -5.69 10.03
C VAL A 222 10.15 -4.79 9.74
N ILE A 223 10.24 -4.09 8.61
CA ILE A 223 9.23 -3.20 8.06
C ILE A 223 8.84 -3.78 6.71
N VAL A 224 7.56 -4.11 6.55
CA VAL A 224 7.00 -4.53 5.26
C VAL A 224 6.03 -3.45 4.82
N GLU A 225 6.32 -2.83 3.68
CA GLU A 225 5.49 -1.81 3.02
C GLU A 225 4.96 -2.41 1.73
N ILE A 226 3.64 -2.41 1.54
CA ILE A 226 3.05 -2.82 0.26
C ILE A 226 2.49 -1.58 -0.42
N PHE A 227 3.01 -1.28 -1.60
CA PHE A 227 2.51 -0.22 -2.45
C PHE A 227 1.45 -0.80 -3.37
N HIS A 228 0.29 -0.16 -3.41
CA HIS A 228 -0.78 -0.55 -4.30
C HIS A 228 -1.60 0.65 -4.77
N ALA A 229 -1.80 0.74 -6.07
CA ALA A 229 -2.68 1.72 -6.69
C ALA A 229 -4.11 1.17 -6.78
N VAL A 230 -4.98 1.68 -5.91
CA VAL A 230 -6.38 1.24 -5.82
C VAL A 230 -7.23 2.05 -6.81
N PRO A 231 -7.77 1.45 -7.88
CA PRO A 231 -8.70 2.15 -8.76
C PRO A 231 -9.98 2.51 -8.00
N GLN A 232 -10.53 3.69 -8.29
CA GLN A 232 -11.79 4.10 -7.69
C GLN A 232 -12.93 3.18 -8.15
N PHE A 233 -13.80 2.79 -7.23
CA PHE A 233 -14.91 1.88 -7.50
C PHE A 233 -16.00 2.56 -8.34
N THR A 234 -16.34 3.81 -8.00
CA THR A 234 -17.35 4.60 -8.73
C THR A 234 -16.75 5.60 -9.72
N GLY A 235 -15.50 6.03 -9.50
CA GLY A 235 -14.85 7.09 -10.28
C GLY A 235 -15.53 8.47 -10.17
N LEU A 236 -16.50 8.63 -9.25
CA LEU A 236 -17.31 9.85 -9.13
C LEU A 236 -16.54 10.99 -8.44
N PHE A 237 -15.54 10.66 -7.62
CA PHE A 237 -14.86 11.59 -6.73
C PHE A 237 -13.45 11.97 -7.20
N THR A 238 -13.11 11.69 -8.47
CA THR A 238 -11.82 12.10 -9.03
C THR A 238 -11.77 13.63 -9.16
N ILE A 239 -10.94 14.27 -8.33
CA ILE A 239 -10.76 15.72 -8.30
C ILE A 239 -9.30 16.04 -8.68
N GLY A 240 -9.00 15.95 -9.98
CA GLY A 240 -7.66 16.20 -10.51
C GLY A 240 -6.58 15.47 -9.70
N ASP A 241 -5.58 16.22 -9.24
CA ASP A 241 -4.46 15.68 -8.45
C ASP A 241 -4.79 15.55 -6.95
N VAL A 242 -5.93 16.06 -6.48
CA VAL A 242 -6.30 16.01 -5.04
C VAL A 242 -6.82 14.62 -4.66
N ILE A 243 -7.63 14.03 -5.52
CA ILE A 243 -8.11 12.65 -5.38
C ILE A 243 -7.90 11.99 -6.75
N PRO A 244 -6.68 11.44 -6.99
CA PRO A 244 -6.37 10.79 -8.25
C PRO A 244 -7.12 9.46 -8.40
N ASP A 245 -7.16 8.95 -9.63
CA ASP A 245 -7.62 7.60 -9.94
C ASP A 245 -6.57 6.96 -10.86
N PRO A 246 -5.82 5.93 -10.41
CA PRO A 246 -5.96 5.23 -9.12
C PRO A 246 -5.46 6.01 -7.89
N ILE A 247 -5.92 5.62 -6.71
CA ILE A 247 -5.50 6.16 -5.41
C ILE A 247 -4.26 5.37 -4.92
N PRO A 248 -3.09 6.01 -4.74
CA PRO A 248 -1.91 5.33 -4.22
C PRO A 248 -2.09 5.02 -2.73
N THR A 249 -1.91 3.77 -2.35
CA THR A 249 -1.95 3.32 -0.96
C THR A 249 -0.62 2.69 -0.56
N ARG A 250 -0.30 2.82 0.74
CA ARG A 250 0.87 2.20 1.37
C ARG A 250 0.54 1.62 2.75
N PRO A 251 -0.18 0.49 2.82
CA PRO A 251 -0.23 -0.28 4.05
C PRO A 251 1.17 -0.75 4.45
N TYR A 252 1.47 -0.69 5.74
CA TYR A 252 2.74 -1.18 6.27
C TYR A 252 2.57 -1.84 7.63
N ALA A 253 3.50 -2.72 7.96
CA ALA A 253 3.58 -3.34 9.27
C ALA A 253 5.04 -3.37 9.76
N ILE A 254 5.21 -3.22 11.07
CA ILE A 254 6.52 -3.21 11.74
C ILE A 254 6.48 -4.26 12.86
N PHE A 255 7.45 -5.17 12.86
CA PHE A 255 7.60 -6.19 13.91
C PHE A 255 9.07 -6.25 14.38
N PRO A 256 9.31 -6.48 15.68
CA PRO A 256 10.68 -6.66 16.19
C PRO A 256 11.23 -8.02 15.75
N VAL A 257 12.46 -8.03 15.25
CA VAL A 257 13.24 -9.21 14.85
C VAL A 257 14.24 -9.50 15.97
N SER A 258 13.89 -10.37 16.89
CA SER A 258 14.75 -10.69 18.04
C SER A 258 16.01 -11.47 17.67
N ALA A 259 16.03 -12.10 16.50
CA ALA A 259 17.19 -12.87 16.02
C ALA A 259 18.33 -11.98 15.49
N ALA A 260 18.02 -10.77 15.02
CA ALA A 260 18.99 -9.82 14.47
C ALA A 260 19.25 -8.68 15.46
N GLU A 261 20.10 -8.94 16.46
CA GLU A 261 20.63 -7.86 17.29
C GLU A 261 21.82 -7.21 16.58
N PRO A 262 21.84 -5.88 16.39
CA PRO A 262 22.97 -5.21 15.79
C PRO A 262 24.23 -5.33 16.68
N LYS A 263 25.32 -5.84 16.08
CA LYS A 263 26.61 -6.05 16.74
C LYS A 263 27.25 -4.74 17.20
#